data_AF-A0A2A5XA62-F1
#
_entry.id   AF-A0A2A5XA62-F1
#
_cell.length_a   1.000
_cell.length_b   1.000
_cell.length_c   1.000
_cell.angle_alpha   90.00
_cell.angle_beta   90.00
_cell.angle_gamma   90.00
#
_symmetry.space_group_name_H-M   'P 1'
#
loop_
_entity.id
_entity.type
_entity.pdbx_description
1 polymer ?
#
loop_
_entity_poly.entity_id
_entity_poly.type
_entity_poly.pdbx_seq_one_letter_code
_entity_poly.pdbx_strand_id
1 'polypeptide(L)' 'MMETIVAIVLVAFFFFALSLRLVFIKGGEFKGTCASQNPYLNTEGEECGYCGKTVSPGSDCKKD' A
#
# COMPACT_ATOMS: atom_id res chain seq x y z
N MET A 1 18.11 21.19 -15.69
CA MET A 1 18.08 19.97 -16.53
C MET A 1 18.51 18.72 -15.74
N MET A 2 19.63 18.77 -15.01
CA MET A 2 20.05 17.68 -14.11
C MET A 2 18.98 17.33 -13.06
N GLU A 3 18.38 18.33 -12.42
CA GLU A 3 17.39 18.15 -11.33
C GLU A 3 16.16 17.34 -11.76
N THR A 4 15.60 17.65 -12.94
CA THR A 4 14.47 16.92 -13.53
C THR A 4 14.81 15.46 -13.84
N ILE A 5 16.03 15.18 -14.31
CA ILE A 5 16.48 13.81 -14.58
C ILE A 5 16.61 13.03 -13.27
N VAL A 6 17.20 13.63 -12.24
CA VAL A 6 17.32 13.04 -10.90
C VAL A 6 15.93 12.76 -10.30
N ALA A 7 14.99 13.70 -10.42
CA ALA A 7 13.62 13.52 -9.94
C ALA A 7 12.92 12.33 -10.63
N ILE A 8 13.02 12.23 -11.95
CA ILE A 8 12.43 11.12 -12.72
C ILE A 8 13.05 9.78 -12.29
N VAL A 9 14.37 9.72 -12.15
CA VAL A 9 15.06 8.50 -11.72
C VAL A 9 14.63 8.07 -10.32
N LEU A 10 14.50 8.99 -9.37
CA LEU A 10 14.05 8.66 -8.01
C LEU A 10 12.60 8.16 -7.97
N VAL A 11 11.70 8.80 -8.73
CA VAL A 11 10.30 8.35 -8.81
C VAL A 11 10.21 6.97 -9.45
N ALA A 12 10.92 6.75 -10.57
CA ALA A 12 10.97 5.46 -11.23
C ALA A 12 11.54 4.36 -10.31
N PHE A 13 12.61 4.67 -9.58
CA PHE A 13 13.22 3.74 -8.62
C PHE A 13 12.26 3.39 -7.48
N PHE A 14 11.51 4.36 -6.95
CA PHE A 14 10.51 4.14 -5.91
C PHE A 14 9.43 3.14 -6.36
N PHE A 15 8.83 3.35 -7.54
CA PHE A 15 7.83 2.41 -8.06
C PHE A 15 8.43 1.04 -8.36
N PHE A 16 9.64 0.98 -8.92
CA PHE A 16 10.34 -0.28 -9.16
C PHE A 16 10.54 -1.07 -7.85
N ALA A 17 11.00 -0.40 -6.79
CA ALA A 17 11.19 -1.01 -5.48
C ALA A 17 9.87 -1.52 -4.85
N LEU A 18 8.78 -0.76 -4.99
CA LEU A 18 7.46 -1.20 -4.54
C LEU A 18 6.95 -2.42 -5.31
N SER A 19 7.13 -2.44 -6.64
CA SER A 19 6.73 -3.57 -7.49
C SER A 19 7.51 -4.84 -7.15
N LEU A 20 8.83 -4.74 -6.95
CA LEU A 20 9.64 -5.88 -6.51
C LEU A 20 9.11 -6.45 -5.21
N ARG A 21 8.78 -5.59 -4.23
CA ARG A 21 8.25 -6.02 -2.93
C ARG A 21 6.98 -6.86 -3.08
N LEU A 22 6.06 -6.47 -3.96
CA LEU A 22 4.82 -7.22 -4.20
C LEU A 22 5.08 -8.60 -4.82
N VAL A 23 6.03 -8.70 -5.75
CA VAL A 23 6.38 -9.98 -6.41
C VAL A 23 7.07 -10.94 -5.42
N PHE A 24 7.88 -10.41 -4.49
CA PHE A 24 8.58 -11.23 -3.50
C PHE A 24 7.76 -11.55 -2.25
N ILE A 25 6.66 -10.83 -1.96
CA ILE A 25 5.75 -11.16 -0.86
C ILE A 25 4.84 -12.32 -1.29
N LYS A 26 4.83 -13.40 -0.50
CA LYS A 26 3.89 -14.52 -0.68
C LYS A 26 2.45 -14.01 -0.58
N GLY A 27 1.65 -14.22 -1.62
CA GLY A 27 0.27 -13.75 -1.71
C GLY A 27 0.09 -12.38 -2.36
N GLY A 28 1.17 -11.68 -2.75
CA GLY A 28 1.07 -10.39 -3.45
C GLY A 28 0.42 -9.29 -2.61
N GLU A 29 0.49 -9.39 -1.29
CA GLU A 29 -0.19 -8.48 -0.38
C GLU A 29 0.57 -7.17 -0.19
N PHE A 30 -0.16 -6.06 -0.16
CA PHE A 30 0.39 -4.79 0.27
C PHE A 30 0.61 -4.86 1.80
N LYS A 31 1.85 -4.74 2.28
CA LYS A 31 2.16 -4.71 3.73
C LYS A 31 2.80 -3.39 4.16
N GLY A 32 2.21 -2.73 5.16
CA GLY A 32 2.73 -1.49 5.74
C GLY A 32 2.65 -0.28 4.80
N THR A 33 1.65 -0.23 3.93
CA THR A 33 1.35 0.93 3.08
C THR A 33 -0.10 1.34 3.30
N CYS A 34 -0.51 2.54 2.87
CA CYS A 34 -1.92 2.93 2.97
C CYS A 34 -2.87 1.94 2.26
N ALA A 35 -2.39 1.24 1.22
CA ALA A 35 -3.15 0.22 0.50
C ALA A 35 -3.44 -1.03 1.35
N SER A 36 -2.59 -1.36 2.34
CA SER A 36 -2.79 -2.54 3.20
C SER A 36 -3.98 -2.40 4.14
N GLN A 37 -4.46 -1.18 4.35
CA GLN A 37 -5.61 -0.89 5.22
C GLN A 37 -6.90 -0.71 4.41
N ASN A 38 -6.87 -0.87 3.09
CA ASN A 38 -8.03 -0.73 2.23
C ASN A 38 -8.99 -1.92 2.44
N PRO A 39 -10.28 -1.71 2.78
CA PRO A 39 -11.28 -2.78 2.92
C PRO A 39 -11.42 -3.72 1.72
N TYR A 40 -11.03 -3.29 0.52
CA TYR A 40 -11.06 -4.12 -0.68
C TYR A 40 -9.80 -5.00 -0.85
N LEU A 41 -8.71 -4.65 -0.17
CA LEU A 41 -7.41 -5.35 -0.29
C LEU A 41 -7.04 -6.10 0.99
N ASN A 42 -7.56 -5.67 2.14
CA ASN A 42 -7.41 -6.35 3.42
C ASN A 42 -8.55 -7.37 3.59
N THR A 43 -8.34 -8.56 3.02
CA THR A 43 -9.30 -9.66 3.07
C THR A 43 -9.23 -10.47 4.36
N GLU A 44 -8.13 -10.37 5.11
CA GLU A 44 -7.90 -11.11 6.37
C GLU A 44 -8.51 -10.41 7.59
N GLY A 45 -8.98 -9.18 7.41
CA GLY A 45 -9.66 -8.42 8.46
C GLY A 45 -8.71 -7.81 9.49
N GLU A 46 -7.48 -7.48 9.09
CA GLU A 46 -6.50 -6.85 9.98
C GLU A 46 -6.99 -5.47 10.47
N GLU A 47 -6.53 -5.04 11.64
CA GLU A 47 -6.89 -3.74 12.20
C GLU A 47 -6.26 -2.57 11.42
N CYS A 48 -7.05 -1.51 11.22
CA CYS A 48 -6.57 -0.29 10.58
C CYS A 48 -5.59 0.44 11.53
N GLY A 49 -4.30 0.45 11.21
CA GLY A 49 -3.28 1.14 12.03
C GLY A 49 -3.46 2.65 12.17
N TYR A 50 -4.35 3.28 11.39
CA TYR A 50 -4.69 4.71 11.53
C TYR A 50 -5.85 4.98 12.50
N CYS A 51 -6.91 4.16 12.51
CA CYS A 51 -8.11 4.40 13.32
C CYS A 51 -8.43 3.31 14.36
N GLY A 52 -7.71 2.19 14.33
CA GLY A 52 -7.86 1.05 15.25
C GLY A 52 -9.09 0.16 15.01
N LYS A 53 -9.94 0.46 14.03
CA LYS A 53 -11.09 -0.39 13.70
C LYS A 53 -10.63 -1.63 12.93
N THR A 54 -11.21 -2.78 13.22
CA THR A 54 -11.07 -4.00 12.41
C THR A 54 -11.62 -3.73 11.02
N VAL A 55 -10.81 -3.93 9.97
CA VAL A 55 -11.26 -3.73 8.60
C VAL A 55 -12.12 -4.93 8.21
N SER A 56 -13.31 -4.71 7.66
CA SER A 56 -14.15 -5.79 7.14
C SER A 56 -14.08 -5.80 5.61
N PRO A 57 -13.86 -6.94 4.96
CA PRO A 57 -13.76 -6.99 3.51
C PRO A 57 -15.00 -6.42 2.81
N GLY A 58 -14.82 -5.43 1.94
CA GLY A 58 -15.90 -4.78 1.20
C GLY A 58 -16.78 -3.84 2.02
N SER A 59 -16.40 -3.49 3.26
CA SER A 59 -17.08 -2.43 4.01
C SER A 59 -16.59 -1.05 3.59
N ASP A 60 -17.45 -0.03 3.73
CA ASP A 60 -17.01 1.35 3.57
C ASP A 60 -16.04 1.71 4.70
N CYS A 61 -14.87 2.25 4.34
CA CYS A 61 -13.98 2.88 5.31
C CYS A 61 -14.59 4.22 5.76
N LYS A 62 -15.42 4.16 6.81
CA LYS A 62 -16.02 5.35 7.44
C LYS A 62 -15.24 5.70 8.71
N LYS A 63 -14.50 6.80 8.64
CA LYS A 63 -14.26 7.64 9.81
C LYS A 63 -15.59 8.34 10.04
N ASP A 64 -16.22 8.10 11.19
CA ASP A 64 -17.58 8.55 11.50
C ASP A 64 -17.92 9.95 10.97
#